data_AF-A0AAJ3Z0X4-F1
#
_entry.id   AF-A0AAJ3Z0X4-F1
#
_cell.length_a   1.000
_cell.length_b   1.000
_cell.length_c   1.000
_cell.angle_alpha   90.00
_cell.angle_beta   90.00
_cell.angle_gamma   90.00
#
_symmetry.space_group_name_H-M   'P 1'
#
loop_
_entity.id
_entity.type
_entity.pdbx_description
1 polymer ?
#
loop_
_entity_poly.entity_id
_entity_poly.type
_entity_poly.pdbx_seq_one_letter_code
_entity_poly.pdbx_strand_id
1 'polypeptide(L)'
;MSQLPAASADVLSFFSNAHSETLPVTFIAIIDDECAGTVSAFEHDCKERPEYKPWLASLFVEPACRSLGIGHTLIEALLSCLYRRVFEDRACIGLFKKRGWIFA
;
A
#
# COMPACT_ATOMS: atom_id res chain seq x y z
N MET A 1 -15.59 -27.32 1.37
CA MET A 1 -15.57 -25.84 1.29
C MET A 1 -14.94 -25.33 2.57
N SER A 2 -13.63 -25.06 2.55
CA SER A 2 -12.90 -24.55 3.72
C SER A 2 -13.33 -23.10 3.95
N GLN A 3 -14.07 -22.83 5.03
CA GLN A 3 -14.34 -21.46 5.46
C GLN A 3 -13.00 -20.77 5.73
N LEU A 4 -12.71 -19.71 4.98
CA LEU A 4 -11.67 -18.75 5.34
C LEU A 4 -11.96 -18.26 6.78
N PRO A 5 -10.96 -18.22 7.68
CA PRO A 5 -11.18 -17.71 9.02
C PRO A 5 -11.68 -16.27 8.90
N ALA A 6 -12.81 -15.98 9.54
CA ALA A 6 -13.31 -14.61 9.65
C ALA A 6 -12.15 -13.74 10.16
N ALA A 7 -11.83 -12.68 9.43
CA ALA A 7 -10.85 -11.71 9.87
C ALA A 7 -11.19 -11.31 11.32
N SER A 8 -10.20 -11.34 12.22
CA SER A 8 -10.46 -11.02 13.63
C SER A 8 -11.05 -9.61 13.73
N ALA A 9 -11.85 -9.35 14.76
CA ALA A 9 -12.48 -8.05 14.97
C ALA A 9 -11.45 -6.90 14.96
N ASP A 10 -10.23 -7.17 15.41
CA ASP A 10 -9.09 -6.24 15.38
C ASP A 10 -8.65 -5.88 13.97
N VAL A 11 -8.61 -6.85 13.04
CA VAL A 11 -8.27 -6.61 11.63
C VAL A 11 -9.34 -5.76 10.97
N LEU A 12 -10.62 -6.08 11.19
CA LEU A 12 -11.72 -5.30 10.64
C LEU A 12 -11.75 -3.88 11.20
N SER A 13 -11.53 -3.69 12.50
CA SER A 13 -11.44 -2.37 13.15
C SER A 13 -10.29 -1.52 12.59
N PHE A 14 -9.13 -2.15 12.36
CA PHE A 14 -7.96 -1.46 11.82
C PHE A 14 -8.20 -0.94 10.40
N PHE A 15 -8.79 -1.78 9.54
CA PHE A 15 -9.10 -1.41 8.16
C PHE A 15 -10.42 -0.62 8.01
N SER A 16 -11.35 -0.67 8.96
CA SER A 16 -12.60 0.12 8.90
C SER A 16 -12.34 1.62 9.07
N ASN A 17 -11.23 1.98 9.72
CA ASN A 17 -10.76 3.37 9.82
C ASN A 17 -9.87 3.78 8.64
N ALA A 18 -9.60 2.88 7.69
CA ALA A 18 -8.90 3.22 6.46
C ALA A 18 -9.87 3.94 5.53
N HIS A 19 -9.74 5.26 5.47
CA HIS A 19 -10.50 6.08 4.53
C HIS A 19 -9.68 6.29 3.26
N SER A 20 -10.37 6.44 2.12
CA SER A 20 -9.73 6.78 0.84
C SER A 20 -8.96 8.11 0.87
N GLU A 21 -9.11 8.90 1.93
CA GLU A 21 -8.58 10.27 2.06
C GLU A 21 -7.62 10.47 3.25
N THR A 22 -7.57 9.58 4.24
CA THR A 22 -6.63 9.66 5.38
C THR A 22 -5.71 8.44 5.44
N LEU A 23 -4.63 8.51 6.22
CA LEU A 23 -3.80 7.34 6.49
C LEU A 23 -4.36 6.58 7.71
N PRO A 24 -4.31 5.24 7.71
CA PRO A 24 -3.74 4.39 6.66
C PRO A 24 -4.60 4.30 5.40
N VAL A 25 -3.96 4.11 4.24
CA VAL A 25 -4.65 3.82 2.98
C VAL A 25 -4.10 2.53 2.39
N THR A 26 -4.99 1.68 1.90
CA THR A 26 -4.65 0.40 1.27
C THR A 26 -5.30 0.32 -0.10
N PHE A 27 -4.51 -0.03 -1.11
CA PHE A 27 -4.99 -0.37 -2.44
C PHE A 27 -4.98 -1.88 -2.61
N ILE A 28 -6.01 -2.41 -3.27
CA ILE A 28 -6.17 -3.82 -3.60
C ILE A 28 -6.34 -3.93 -5.11
N ALA A 29 -5.53 -4.79 -5.73
CA ALA A 29 -5.71 -5.17 -7.12
C ALA A 29 -6.66 -6.37 -7.17
N ILE A 30 -7.71 -6.26 -7.98
CA ILE A 30 -8.69 -7.33 -8.18
C ILE A 30 -8.57 -7.83 -9.62
N ILE A 31 -8.46 -9.15 -9.81
CA ILE A 31 -8.51 -9.84 -11.11
C ILE A 31 -9.52 -10.98 -10.95
N ASP A 32 -10.49 -11.06 -11.86
CA ASP A 32 -11.54 -12.09 -11.83
C ASP A 32 -12.24 -12.21 -10.46
N ASP A 33 -12.53 -11.06 -9.83
CA ASP A 33 -13.11 -10.93 -8.48
C ASP A 33 -12.24 -11.47 -7.32
N GLU A 34 -10.99 -11.86 -7.59
CA GLU A 34 -10.02 -12.30 -6.57
C GLU A 34 -8.95 -11.25 -6.28
N CYS A 35 -8.45 -11.25 -5.04
CA CYS A 35 -7.37 -10.37 -4.61
C CYS A 35 -6.04 -10.80 -5.25
N ALA A 36 -5.58 -10.04 -6.24
CA ALA A 36 -4.33 -10.30 -6.95
C ALA A 36 -3.11 -9.61 -6.28
N GLY A 37 -3.35 -8.63 -5.41
CA GLY A 37 -2.28 -7.96 -4.67
C GLY A 37 -2.75 -6.79 -3.83
N THR A 38 -1.89 -6.33 -2.94
CA THR A 38 -2.15 -5.23 -2.02
C THR A 38 -0.94 -4.32 -1.86
N VAL A 39 -1.17 -3.07 -1.47
CA VAL A 39 -0.14 -2.17 -0.95
C VAL A 39 -0.78 -1.19 0.02
N SER A 40 -0.07 -0.83 1.09
CA SER A 40 -0.55 0.12 2.09
C SER A 40 0.44 1.26 2.30
N ALA A 41 -0.07 2.42 2.74
CA ALA A 41 0.74 3.46 3.35
C ALA A 41 0.27 3.75 4.77
N PHE A 42 1.23 3.97 5.66
CA PHE A 42 1.03 4.34 7.06
C PHE A 42 1.84 5.60 7.39
N GLU A 43 1.37 6.44 8.31
CA GLU A 43 2.14 7.63 8.74
C GLU A 43 3.42 7.21 9.47
N HIS A 44 3.33 6.18 10.31
CA HIS A 44 4.45 5.65 11.09
C HIS A 44 4.33 4.14 11.21
N ASP A 45 5.19 3.40 10.52
CA ASP A 45 5.23 1.92 10.60
C ASP A 45 6.57 1.41 11.17
N CYS A 46 7.66 2.16 10.96
CA CYS A 46 8.98 1.84 11.50
C CYS A 46 9.39 2.82 12.60
N LYS A 47 9.39 2.37 13.86
CA LYS A 47 9.78 3.19 15.04
C LYS A 47 11.24 3.64 15.01
N GLU A 48 12.11 2.86 14.36
CA GLU A 48 13.55 3.13 14.27
C GLU A 48 13.89 4.20 13.22
N ARG A 49 12.97 4.48 12.30
CA ARG A 49 13.15 5.47 11.22
C ARG A 49 11.92 6.37 11.06
N PRO A 50 11.61 7.19 12.07
CA PRO A 50 10.43 8.05 12.08
C PRO A 50 10.44 9.12 10.96
N GLU A 51 11.61 9.40 10.38
CA GLU A 51 11.78 10.30 9.24
C GLU A 51 11.29 9.70 7.91
N TYR A 52 11.08 8.38 7.84
CA TYR A 52 10.57 7.71 6.65
C TYR A 52 9.05 7.62 6.73
N LYS A 53 8.41 8.72 6.34
CA LYS A 53 6.97 8.85 6.28
C LYS A 53 6.53 9.58 5.01
N PRO A 54 5.36 9.27 4.44
CA PRO A 54 4.56 8.07 4.77
C PRO A 54 5.30 6.78 4.35
N TRP A 55 5.14 5.73 5.14
CA TRP A 55 5.81 4.45 4.96
C TRP A 55 4.99 3.53 4.06
N LEU A 56 5.57 3.07 2.96
CA LEU A 56 4.98 2.05 2.09
C LEU A 56 5.17 0.68 2.74
N ALA A 57 4.07 0.03 3.09
CA ALA A 57 4.05 -1.27 3.74
C ALA A 57 3.19 -2.29 2.98
N SER A 58 3.28 -3.54 3.42
CA SER A 58 2.37 -4.61 3.02
C SER A 58 2.21 -4.76 1.50
N LEU A 59 3.27 -4.49 0.73
CA LEU A 59 3.27 -4.74 -0.71
C LEU A 59 3.29 -6.26 -0.93
N PHE A 60 2.23 -6.77 -1.54
CA PHE A 60 2.09 -8.18 -1.86
C PHE A 60 1.45 -8.36 -3.23
N VAL A 61 1.88 -9.37 -3.96
CA VAL A 61 1.25 -9.82 -5.20
C VAL A 61 1.13 -11.34 -5.12
N GLU A 62 -0.08 -11.83 -5.39
CA GLU A 62 -0.39 -13.25 -5.44
C GLU A 62 0.62 -13.96 -6.35
N PRO A 63 1.31 -15.03 -5.90
CA PRO A 63 2.31 -15.74 -6.67
C PRO A 63 1.96 -16.00 -8.14
N ALA A 64 0.72 -16.40 -8.42
CA ALA A 64 0.24 -16.67 -9.77
C ALA A 64 0.15 -15.42 -10.67
N CYS A 65 0.08 -14.23 -10.06
CA CYS A 65 -0.09 -12.95 -10.74
C CYS A 65 1.21 -12.12 -10.77
N ARG A 66 2.34 -12.68 -10.33
CA ARG A 66 3.65 -12.00 -10.34
C ARG A 66 4.20 -11.86 -11.76
N SER A 67 5.10 -10.89 -11.92
CA SER A 67 5.71 -10.52 -13.21
C SER A 67 4.70 -10.03 -14.27
N LEU A 68 3.49 -9.64 -13.83
CA LEU A 68 2.45 -9.03 -14.66
C LEU A 68 2.33 -7.50 -14.46
N GLY A 69 3.28 -6.86 -13.76
CA GLY A 69 3.25 -5.42 -13.48
C GLY A 69 2.26 -4.96 -12.41
N ILE A 70 1.57 -5.87 -11.71
CA ILE A 70 0.57 -5.54 -10.67
C ILE A 70 1.20 -4.77 -9.51
N GLY A 71 2.34 -5.23 -9.00
CA GLY A 71 3.05 -4.56 -7.90
C GLY A 71 3.44 -3.13 -8.27
N HIS A 72 3.89 -2.91 -9.50
CA HIS A 72 4.21 -1.59 -10.02
C HIS A 72 2.97 -0.69 -10.05
N THR A 73 1.86 -1.19 -10.63
CA THR A 73 0.59 -0.46 -10.72
C THR A 73 0.06 -0.07 -9.34
N LEU A 74 0.14 -0.97 -8.37
CA LEU A 74 -0.24 -0.71 -6.97
C LEU A 74 0.59 0.42 -6.36
N ILE A 75 1.91 0.38 -6.54
CA ILE A 75 2.81 1.44 -6.05
C ILE A 75 2.48 2.78 -6.72
N GLU A 76 2.28 2.82 -8.03
CA GLU A 76 1.93 4.05 -8.75
C GLU A 76 0.60 4.64 -8.27
N ALA A 77 -0.42 3.80 -8.04
CA ALA A 77 -1.70 4.21 -7.50
C ALA A 77 -1.55 4.79 -6.09
N LEU A 78 -0.80 4.11 -5.23
CA LEU A 78 -0.52 4.57 -3.87
C LEU A 78 0.22 5.91 -3.89
N LEU A 79 1.31 6.01 -4.65
CA LEU A 79 2.08 7.25 -4.78
C LEU A 79 1.18 8.38 -5.29
N SER A 80 0.38 8.15 -6.34
CA SER A 80 -0.56 9.15 -6.88
C SER A 80 -1.57 9.64 -5.85
N CYS A 81 -2.08 8.72 -5.01
CA CYS A 81 -2.95 9.06 -3.88
C CYS A 81 -2.21 9.95 -2.87
N LEU A 82 -0.98 9.59 -2.50
CA LEU A 82 -0.17 10.37 -1.58
C LEU A 82 0.22 11.74 -2.16
N TYR A 83 0.61 11.83 -3.44
CA TYR A 83 0.92 13.11 -4.12
C TYR A 83 -0.25 14.08 -4.03
N ARG A 84 -1.48 13.61 -4.27
CA ARG A 84 -2.68 14.44 -4.17
C ARG A 84 -2.85 15.03 -2.76
N ARG A 85 -2.38 14.33 -1.73
CA ARG A 85 -2.42 14.78 -0.32
C ARG A 85 -1.22 15.66 0.05
N VAL A 86 -0.03 15.36 -0.47
CA VAL A 86 1.25 16.04 -0.17
C VAL A 86 1.38 17.42 -0.83
N PHE A 87 0.45 17.83 -1.71
CA PHE A 87 0.42 19.21 -2.22
C PHE A 87 0.13 20.28 -1.14
N GLU A 88 -0.21 19.88 0.09
CA GLU A 88 -0.26 20.78 1.25
C GLU A 88 1.04 20.80 2.10
N ASP A 89 1.96 19.83 1.97
CA ASP A 89 3.24 19.84 2.70
C ASP A 89 4.39 19.19 1.91
N ARG A 90 5.32 20.01 1.41
CA ARG A 90 6.35 19.61 0.42
C ARG A 90 7.55 18.89 1.05
N ALA A 91 7.52 17.56 1.25
CA ALA A 91 8.77 16.77 1.41
C ALA A 91 8.59 15.23 1.44
N CYS A 92 8.11 14.53 0.40
CA CYS A 92 8.01 13.05 0.49
C CYS A 92 8.47 12.23 -0.74
N ILE A 93 8.92 12.87 -1.82
CA ILE A 93 8.95 12.18 -3.13
C ILE A 93 10.36 11.83 -3.64
N GLY A 94 11.41 12.37 -3.02
CA GLY A 94 12.79 12.15 -3.48
C GLY A 94 13.36 10.74 -3.24
N LEU A 95 12.69 9.90 -2.44
CA LEU A 95 13.26 8.67 -1.90
C LEU A 95 13.25 7.47 -2.87
N PHE A 96 12.20 7.30 -3.68
CA PHE A 96 12.05 6.09 -4.52
C PHE A 96 12.80 6.19 -5.86
N LYS A 97 12.75 7.34 -6.56
CA LYS A 97 13.48 7.54 -7.84
C LYS A 97 14.99 7.62 -7.67
N LYS A 98 15.50 8.12 -6.54
CA LYS A 98 16.94 8.37 -6.35
C LYS A 98 17.75 7.12 -5.95
N ARG A 99 17.09 5.99 -5.65
CA ARG A 99 17.74 4.78 -5.11
C ARG A 99 17.75 3.56 -6.04
N GLY A 100 17.42 3.73 -7.32
CA GLY A 100 17.61 2.65 -8.31
C GLY A 100 16.74 1.41 -8.05
N TRP A 101 15.56 1.58 -7.47
CA TRP A 101 14.58 0.50 -7.37
C TRP A 101 14.06 0.20 -8.77
N ILE A 102 14.63 -0.83 -9.41
CA ILE A 102 14.16 -1.38 -10.68
C ILE A 102 13.06 -2.38 -10.31
N PHE A 103 11.82 -2.01 -10.59
CA PHE A 103 10.70 -2.95 -10.51
C PHE A 103 10.74 -3.75 -11.81
N ALA A 104 11.12 -5.03 -11.69
CA ALA A 104 11.16 -5.99 -12.78
C ALA A 104 9.75 -6.36 -13.27
#